data_AF-A0A2M6XWT1-F1
#
_entry.id   AF-A0A2M6XWT1-F1
#
_cell.length_a   1.000
_cell.length_b   1.000
_cell.length_c   1.000
_cell.angle_alpha   90.00
_cell.angle_beta   90.00
_cell.angle_gamma   90.00
#
_symmetry.space_group_name_H-M   'P 1'
#
loop_
_entity.id
_entity.type
_entity.pdbx_description
1 polymer ?
#
loop_
_entity_poly.entity_id
_entity_poly.type
_entity_poly.pdbx_seq_one_letter_code
_entity_poly.pdbx_strand_id
1 'polypeptide(L)'
;GGFEHNLQSLRVVDVLEERYAAFDGLNLCFETREGILKHCSRAHAAQLGEVGARFLNDRRPSLEAQIANLADEIAYNNHDVDDGLRSGLLTLEQLAEVGLFASHLAHVRNAYPDLAERRVVHETVRRMINTLITDLIGQSESNIRLARPESVAGVRAAPPLVAFSPEMHAANNELKAFLRSHLYRHYLVMRMSAKARRIIQDLFTAFIQDPRLLPPTSRVQADTELARSVADYIAGMTDRYAIREHRRIFAIEEI
;
A
#
# COMPACT_ATOMS: atom_id res chain seq x y z
N GLY A 1 -14.92 -15.94 -2.60
CA GLY A 1 -14.04 -16.18 -1.42
C GLY A 1 -12.67 -15.59 -1.68
N GLY A 2 -11.83 -15.47 -0.65
CA GLY A 2 -10.47 -14.91 -0.74
C GLY A 2 -10.28 -13.60 0.05
N PHE A 3 -9.02 -13.16 0.12
CA PHE A 3 -8.59 -11.95 0.81
C PHE A 3 -7.82 -11.04 -0.16
N GLU A 4 -8.24 -9.78 -0.28
CA GLU A 4 -7.58 -8.75 -1.08
C GLU A 4 -7.64 -7.45 -0.26
N HIS A 5 -6.53 -6.73 -0.19
CA HIS A 5 -6.37 -5.65 0.77
C HIS A 5 -7.21 -4.43 0.44
N ASN A 6 -7.40 -4.07 -0.84
CA ASN A 6 -8.27 -2.95 -1.21
C ASN A 6 -9.74 -3.23 -0.87
N LEU A 7 -10.21 -4.47 -1.10
CA LEU A 7 -11.55 -4.91 -0.68
C LEU A 7 -11.69 -4.91 0.83
N GLN A 8 -10.65 -5.33 1.56
CA GLN A 8 -10.67 -5.29 3.02
C GLN A 8 -10.72 -3.85 3.53
N SER A 9 -9.93 -2.93 2.96
CA SER A 9 -9.98 -1.50 3.32
C SER A 9 -11.36 -0.91 3.10
N LEU A 10 -12.02 -1.22 1.97
CA LEU A 10 -13.39 -0.77 1.71
C LEU A 10 -14.37 -1.39 2.72
N ARG A 11 -14.23 -2.69 3.03
CA ARG A 11 -15.06 -3.37 4.03
C ARG A 11 -14.89 -2.79 5.44
N VAL A 12 -13.69 -2.36 5.82
CA VAL A 12 -13.45 -1.70 7.11
C VAL A 12 -14.31 -0.44 7.24
N VAL A 13 -14.28 0.43 6.23
CA VAL A 13 -15.01 1.71 6.27
C VAL A 13 -16.51 1.56 5.98
N ASP A 14 -16.94 0.49 5.31
CA ASP A 14 -18.35 0.26 4.97
C ASP A 14 -19.10 -0.59 6.01
N VAL A 15 -18.40 -1.45 6.76
CA VAL A 15 -19.04 -2.50 7.58
C VAL A 15 -18.41 -2.66 8.95
N LEU A 16 -17.07 -2.65 9.08
CA LEU A 16 -16.43 -3.11 10.33
C LEU A 16 -16.26 -2.04 11.41
N GLU A 17 -16.11 -0.77 11.02
CA GLU A 17 -15.99 0.31 12.00
C GLU A 17 -17.34 0.62 12.65
N GLU A 18 -17.39 0.58 13.98
CA GLU A 18 -18.61 0.84 14.77
C GLU A 18 -18.43 2.13 15.57
N ARG A 19 -18.49 3.27 14.89
CA ARG A 19 -18.29 4.60 15.49
C ARG A 19 -19.58 5.40 15.67
N TYR A 20 -20.66 4.99 15.02
CA TYR A 20 -21.93 5.69 15.00
C TYR A 20 -23.05 4.78 15.51
N ALA A 21 -24.00 5.36 16.25
CA ALA A 21 -25.11 4.58 16.84
C ALA A 21 -26.16 4.13 15.82
N ALA A 22 -26.28 4.84 14.69
CA ALA A 22 -27.37 4.64 13.73
C ALA A 22 -27.05 3.66 12.60
N PHE A 23 -25.77 3.38 12.35
CA PHE A 23 -25.30 2.55 11.24
C PHE A 23 -23.90 2.02 11.52
N ASP A 24 -23.58 0.87 10.91
CA ASP A 24 -22.22 0.33 10.84
C ASP A 24 -21.41 1.06 9.76
N GLY A 25 -20.08 0.99 9.86
CA GLY A 25 -19.17 1.71 8.99
C GLY A 25 -19.03 3.20 9.34
N LEU A 26 -18.39 3.93 8.42
CA LEU A 26 -18.06 5.34 8.58
C LEU A 26 -18.92 6.27 7.71
N ASN A 27 -19.81 5.72 6.88
CA ASN A 27 -20.67 6.46 5.95
C ASN A 27 -19.88 7.49 5.10
N LEU A 28 -18.76 7.04 4.53
CA LEU A 28 -17.91 7.89 3.70
C LEU A 28 -18.58 8.21 2.37
N CYS A 29 -18.27 9.40 1.83
CA CYS A 29 -18.69 9.80 0.49
C CYS A 29 -18.22 8.79 -0.57
N PHE A 30 -18.97 8.70 -1.66
CA PHE A 30 -18.67 7.81 -2.79
C PHE A 30 -17.24 7.99 -3.30
N GLU A 31 -16.78 9.22 -3.46
CA GLU A 31 -15.47 9.58 -4.00
C GLU A 31 -14.32 9.06 -3.13
N THR A 32 -14.47 9.13 -1.81
CA THR A 32 -13.48 8.60 -0.87
C THR A 32 -13.40 7.09 -0.96
N ARG A 33 -14.55 6.41 -1.02
CA ARG A 33 -14.64 4.95 -1.20
C ARG A 33 -14.06 4.50 -2.54
N GLU A 34 -14.36 5.22 -3.61
CA GLU A 34 -13.81 5.03 -4.95
C GLU A 34 -12.28 5.16 -4.96
N GLY A 35 -11.75 6.14 -4.21
CA GLY A 35 -10.31 6.39 -4.08
C GLY A 35 -9.56 5.32 -3.27
N ILE A 36 -10.18 4.75 -2.24
CA ILE A 36 -9.59 3.64 -1.45
C ILE A 36 -9.33 2.42 -2.33
N LEU A 37 -10.26 2.10 -3.23
CA LEU A 37 -10.19 0.91 -4.06
C LEU A 37 -9.23 1.13 -5.24
N LYS A 38 -7.92 0.92 -5.07
CA LYS A 38 -6.91 1.21 -6.11
C LYS A 38 -7.01 0.27 -7.32
N HIS A 39 -7.04 -1.03 -7.03
CA HIS A 39 -7.14 -2.11 -8.01
C HIS A 39 -8.25 -3.08 -7.61
N CYS A 40 -9.00 -3.58 -8.59
CA CYS A 40 -10.04 -4.57 -8.36
C CYS A 40 -10.20 -5.44 -9.62
N SER A 41 -10.29 -6.76 -9.44
CA SER A 41 -10.61 -7.66 -10.55
C SER A 41 -12.05 -7.41 -11.03
N ARG A 42 -12.35 -7.69 -12.30
CA ARG A 42 -13.72 -7.54 -12.83
C ARG A 42 -14.73 -8.42 -12.08
N ALA A 43 -14.31 -9.61 -11.65
CA ALA A 43 -15.14 -10.53 -10.88
C ALA A 43 -15.55 -9.93 -9.52
N HIS A 44 -14.61 -9.32 -8.79
CA HIS A 44 -14.92 -8.64 -7.54
C HIS A 44 -15.70 -7.33 -7.79
N ALA A 45 -15.33 -6.56 -8.81
CA ALA A 45 -15.98 -5.30 -9.13
C ALA A 45 -17.49 -5.46 -9.39
N ALA A 46 -17.90 -6.56 -10.03
CA ALA A 46 -19.31 -6.89 -10.24
C ALA A 46 -20.13 -7.06 -8.95
N GLN A 47 -19.47 -7.27 -7.80
CA GLN A 47 -20.10 -7.45 -6.49
C GLN A 47 -20.09 -6.18 -5.64
N LEU A 48 -19.49 -5.08 -6.12
CA LEU A 48 -19.27 -3.84 -5.35
C LEU A 48 -20.23 -2.70 -5.73
N GLY A 49 -21.24 -2.98 -6.56
CA GLY A 49 -22.20 -1.97 -7.02
C GLY A 49 -21.52 -0.80 -7.72
N GLU A 50 -21.93 0.43 -7.40
CA GLU A 50 -21.45 1.64 -8.06
C GLU A 50 -19.95 1.88 -7.88
N VAL A 51 -19.37 1.55 -6.72
CA VAL A 51 -17.93 1.75 -6.43
C VAL A 51 -17.07 0.84 -7.31
N GLY A 52 -17.58 -0.35 -7.66
CA GLY A 52 -16.93 -1.28 -8.59
C GLY A 52 -17.10 -0.92 -10.07
N ALA A 53 -18.11 -0.11 -10.41
CA ALA A 53 -18.51 0.12 -11.80
C ALA A 53 -17.38 0.67 -12.68
N ARG A 54 -16.45 1.46 -12.10
CA ARG A 54 -15.33 2.01 -12.86
C ARG A 54 -14.42 0.93 -13.47
N PHE A 55 -14.23 -0.20 -12.79
CA PHE A 55 -13.42 -1.31 -13.27
C PHE A 55 -14.10 -2.13 -14.36
N LEU A 56 -15.43 -2.08 -14.42
CA LEU A 56 -16.22 -2.78 -15.44
C LEU A 56 -16.32 -1.98 -16.74
N ASN A 57 -16.32 -0.65 -16.60
CA ASN A 57 -16.55 0.32 -17.68
C ASN A 57 -15.26 1.01 -18.15
N ASP A 58 -14.08 0.52 -17.74
CA ASP A 58 -12.76 1.10 -18.04
C ASP A 58 -12.65 2.60 -17.72
N ARG A 59 -13.15 3.00 -16.54
CA ARG A 59 -13.09 4.39 -16.05
C ARG A 59 -11.99 4.57 -15.02
N ARG A 60 -11.42 5.78 -14.99
CA ARG A 60 -10.44 6.22 -13.99
C ARG A 60 -11.17 6.83 -12.78
N PRO A 61 -10.56 6.83 -11.58
CA PRO A 61 -11.13 7.52 -10.44
C PRO A 61 -10.90 9.04 -10.56
N SER A 62 -11.32 9.82 -9.56
CA SER A 62 -11.08 11.27 -9.52
C SER A 62 -9.58 11.63 -9.59
N LEU A 63 -9.27 12.90 -9.88
CA LEU A 63 -7.88 13.38 -9.89
C LEU A 63 -7.21 13.20 -8.52
N GLU A 64 -7.93 13.46 -7.45
CA GLU A 64 -7.45 13.31 -6.06
C GLU A 64 -7.08 11.85 -5.77
N ALA A 65 -7.90 10.89 -6.20
CA ALA A 65 -7.59 9.48 -6.06
C ALA A 65 -6.37 9.06 -6.89
N GLN A 66 -6.23 9.58 -8.11
CA GLN A 66 -5.05 9.35 -8.93
C GLN A 66 -3.78 9.94 -8.28
N ILE A 67 -3.86 11.16 -7.73
CA ILE A 67 -2.76 11.80 -6.97
C ILE A 67 -2.40 10.98 -5.74
N ALA A 68 -3.39 10.58 -4.93
CA ALA A 68 -3.16 9.81 -3.71
C ALA A 68 -2.42 8.49 -3.99
N ASN A 69 -2.72 7.83 -5.12
CA ASN A 69 -2.02 6.61 -5.53
C ASN A 69 -0.54 6.85 -5.82
N LEU A 70 -0.21 7.89 -6.59
CA LEU A 70 1.18 8.20 -6.93
C LEU A 70 1.94 8.85 -5.77
N ALA A 71 1.26 9.60 -4.90
CA ALA A 71 1.85 10.13 -3.67
C ALA A 71 2.24 9.02 -2.70
N ASP A 72 1.37 8.02 -2.51
CA ASP A 72 1.67 6.83 -1.70
C ASP A 72 2.86 6.06 -2.27
N GLU A 73 2.92 5.90 -3.60
CA GLU A 73 4.03 5.26 -4.28
C GLU A 73 5.37 6.01 -4.08
N ILE A 74 5.37 7.34 -4.22
CA ILE A 74 6.54 8.17 -3.95
C ILE A 74 7.00 7.99 -2.50
N ALA A 75 6.08 8.08 -1.54
CA ALA A 75 6.41 7.95 -0.13
C ALA A 75 7.00 6.56 0.18
N TYR A 76 6.32 5.50 -0.27
CA TYR A 76 6.71 4.12 0.00
C TYR A 76 8.07 3.77 -0.59
N ASN A 77 8.31 4.03 -1.88
CA ASN A 77 9.59 3.68 -2.52
C ASN A 77 10.78 4.45 -1.90
N ASN A 78 10.60 5.72 -1.55
CA ASN A 78 11.66 6.53 -0.96
C ASN A 78 11.95 6.14 0.50
N HIS A 79 10.92 5.83 1.28
CA HIS A 79 11.11 5.31 2.63
C HIS A 79 11.78 3.93 2.61
N ASP A 80 11.46 3.06 1.67
CA ASP A 80 12.10 1.75 1.54
C ASP A 80 13.58 1.85 1.16
N VAL A 81 13.97 2.88 0.40
CA VAL A 81 15.39 3.20 0.16
C VAL A 81 16.08 3.60 1.47
N ASP A 82 15.51 4.52 2.24
CA ASP A 82 16.08 4.98 3.52
C ASP A 82 16.15 3.84 4.55
N ASP A 83 15.07 3.07 4.72
CA ASP A 83 14.99 1.95 5.64
C ASP A 83 15.90 0.80 5.22
N GLY A 84 16.01 0.52 3.91
CA GLY A 84 16.92 -0.48 3.36
C GLY A 84 18.39 -0.16 3.65
N LEU A 85 18.79 1.11 3.49
CA LEU A 85 20.13 1.59 3.87
C LEU A 85 20.34 1.56 5.38
N ARG A 86 19.38 2.07 6.16
CA ARG A 86 19.47 2.15 7.63
C ARG A 86 19.57 0.77 8.28
N SER A 87 18.89 -0.23 7.72
CA SER A 87 18.91 -1.61 8.19
C SER A 87 20.12 -2.41 7.69
N GLY A 88 20.94 -1.83 6.80
CA GLY A 88 22.08 -2.51 6.16
C GLY A 88 21.67 -3.60 5.17
N LEU A 89 20.41 -3.63 4.74
CA LEU A 89 19.91 -4.55 3.71
C LEU A 89 20.30 -4.11 2.31
N LEU A 90 20.51 -2.81 2.13
CA LEU A 90 21.04 -2.18 0.94
C LEU A 90 22.32 -1.43 1.30
N THR A 91 23.20 -1.29 0.32
CA THR A 91 24.41 -0.47 0.40
C THR A 91 24.30 0.74 -0.51
N LEU A 92 25.09 1.79 -0.22
CA LEU A 92 25.15 2.97 -1.07
C LEU A 92 25.68 2.63 -2.47
N GLU A 93 26.61 1.67 -2.55
CA GLU A 93 27.21 1.21 -3.80
C GLU A 93 26.15 0.57 -4.70
N GLN A 94 25.29 -0.30 -4.16
CA GLN A 94 24.20 -0.91 -4.94
C GLN A 94 23.19 0.14 -5.40
N LEU A 95 22.82 1.09 -4.54
CA LEU A 95 21.86 2.14 -4.92
C LEU A 95 22.44 3.15 -5.92
N ALA A 96 23.77 3.32 -5.95
CA ALA A 96 24.45 4.13 -6.96
C ALA A 96 24.39 3.53 -8.38
N GLU A 97 23.90 2.30 -8.54
CA GLU A 97 23.59 1.71 -9.85
C GLU A 97 22.23 2.18 -10.40
N VAL A 98 21.34 2.70 -9.55
CA VAL A 98 20.02 3.19 -9.96
C VAL A 98 20.14 4.65 -10.39
N GLY A 99 19.83 4.96 -11.66
CA GLY A 99 20.10 6.28 -12.24
C GLY A 99 19.46 7.44 -11.47
N LEU A 100 18.22 7.26 -11.01
CA LEU A 100 17.50 8.25 -10.21
C LEU A 100 18.24 8.58 -8.89
N PHE A 101 18.70 7.56 -8.17
CA PHE A 101 19.43 7.76 -6.91
C PHE A 101 20.85 8.28 -7.15
N ALA A 102 21.56 7.71 -8.12
CA ALA A 102 22.95 8.02 -8.45
C ALA A 102 23.14 9.50 -8.82
N SER A 103 22.24 10.05 -9.64
CA SER A 103 22.29 11.45 -10.06
C SER A 103 22.17 12.41 -8.87
N HIS A 104 21.25 12.14 -7.95
CA HIS A 104 21.08 12.93 -6.73
C HIS A 104 22.22 12.73 -5.74
N LEU A 105 22.72 11.50 -5.57
CA LEU A 105 23.86 11.20 -4.72
C LEU A 105 25.12 11.96 -5.16
N ALA A 106 25.41 11.97 -6.46
CA ALA A 106 26.52 12.70 -7.04
C ALA A 106 26.39 14.21 -6.79
N HIS A 107 25.19 14.77 -6.99
CA HIS A 107 24.94 16.18 -6.70
C HIS A 107 25.17 16.53 -5.23
N VAL A 108 24.68 15.71 -4.30
CA VAL A 108 24.85 15.93 -2.86
C VAL A 108 26.31 15.85 -2.45
N ARG A 109 27.06 14.84 -2.94
CA ARG A 109 28.49 14.69 -2.65
C ARG A 109 29.32 15.85 -3.20
N ASN A 110 28.98 16.38 -4.37
CA ASN A 110 29.64 17.54 -4.95
C ASN A 110 29.33 18.84 -4.20
N ALA A 111 28.07 19.04 -3.80
CA ALA A 111 27.65 20.24 -3.08
C ALA A 111 28.13 20.24 -1.62
N TYR A 112 28.27 19.06 -1.00
CA TYR A 112 28.65 18.89 0.40
C TYR A 112 29.70 17.78 0.58
N PRO A 113 30.98 18.02 0.22
CA PRO A 113 32.03 16.98 0.24
C PRO A 113 32.30 16.39 1.63
N ASP A 114 32.19 17.21 2.68
CA ASP A 114 32.49 16.81 4.06
C ASP A 114 31.25 16.33 4.83
N LEU A 115 30.12 16.08 4.13
CA LEU A 115 28.88 15.70 4.77
C LEU A 115 28.93 14.25 5.26
N ALA A 116 28.56 14.02 6.52
CA ALA A 116 28.44 12.68 7.08
C ALA A 116 27.50 11.81 6.25
N GLU A 117 27.87 10.54 6.03
CA GLU A 117 27.16 9.61 5.14
C GLU A 117 25.64 9.54 5.39
N ARG A 118 25.23 9.47 6.66
CA ARG A 118 23.81 9.49 7.01
C ARG A 118 23.07 10.73 6.50
N ARG A 119 23.71 11.90 6.57
CA ARG A 119 23.12 13.15 6.05
C ARG A 119 23.16 13.19 4.52
N VAL A 120 24.17 12.56 3.90
CA VAL A 120 24.22 12.37 2.44
C VAL A 120 23.02 11.56 1.97
N VAL A 121 22.72 10.44 2.63
CA VAL A 121 21.53 9.61 2.32
C VAL A 121 20.24 10.41 2.46
N HIS A 122 20.02 11.05 3.61
CA HIS A 122 18.80 11.81 3.87
C HIS A 122 18.59 12.94 2.83
N GLU A 123 19.64 13.70 2.51
CA GLU A 123 19.55 14.79 1.53
C GLU A 123 19.36 14.25 0.11
N THR A 124 19.94 13.09 -0.21
CA THR A 124 19.75 12.41 -1.52
C THR A 124 18.29 11.99 -1.69
N VAL A 125 17.73 11.28 -0.70
CA VAL A 125 16.31 10.86 -0.72
C VAL A 125 15.38 12.06 -0.77
N ARG A 126 15.65 13.12 0.03
CA ARG A 126 14.86 14.35 0.01
C ARG A 126 14.82 15.00 -1.39
N ARG A 127 15.95 15.04 -2.10
CA ARG A 127 16.03 15.57 -3.46
C ARG A 127 15.32 14.68 -4.48
N MET A 128 15.44 13.38 -4.32
CA MET A 128 14.72 12.40 -5.15
C MET A 128 13.20 12.56 -5.02
N ILE A 129 12.68 12.71 -3.80
CA ILE A 129 11.26 13.02 -3.54
C ILE A 129 10.86 14.33 -4.23
N ASN A 130 11.66 15.39 -4.09
CA ASN A 130 11.37 16.68 -4.72
C ASN A 130 11.30 16.57 -6.25
N THR A 131 12.22 15.85 -6.87
CA THR A 131 12.24 15.63 -8.32
C THR A 131 11.03 14.84 -8.79
N LEU A 132 10.68 13.75 -8.10
CA LEU A 132 9.47 12.96 -8.41
C LEU A 132 8.20 13.80 -8.31
N ILE A 133 8.05 14.59 -7.24
CA ILE A 133 6.87 15.44 -7.04
C ILE A 133 6.80 16.54 -8.11
N THR A 134 7.92 17.21 -8.40
CA THR A 134 7.96 18.31 -9.39
C THR A 134 7.61 17.80 -10.79
N ASP A 135 8.16 16.64 -11.17
CA ASP A 135 7.83 15.99 -12.45
C ASP A 135 6.35 15.60 -12.51
N LEU A 136 5.84 14.95 -11.46
CA LEU A 136 4.44 14.55 -11.37
C LEU A 136 3.50 15.74 -11.56
N ILE A 137 3.77 16.87 -10.89
CA ILE A 137 2.98 18.10 -11.03
C ILE A 137 3.04 18.59 -12.47
N GLY A 138 4.23 18.79 -13.03
CA GLY A 138 4.41 19.34 -14.37
C GLY A 138 3.76 18.49 -15.46
N GLN A 139 3.97 17.18 -15.42
CA GLN A 139 3.35 16.27 -16.38
C GLN A 139 1.83 16.20 -16.23
N SER A 140 1.32 16.17 -15.00
CA SER A 140 -0.12 16.14 -14.75
C SER A 140 -0.82 17.42 -15.21
N GLU A 141 -0.21 18.59 -14.98
CA GLU A 141 -0.70 19.87 -15.51
C GLU A 141 -0.77 19.87 -17.04
N SER A 142 0.26 19.33 -17.71
CA SER A 142 0.29 19.19 -19.17
C SER A 142 -0.84 18.28 -19.67
N ASN A 143 -1.02 17.12 -19.05
CA ASN A 143 -2.08 16.16 -19.39
C ASN A 143 -3.47 16.77 -19.23
N ILE A 144 -3.74 17.45 -18.10
CA ILE A 144 -5.03 18.08 -17.82
C ILE A 144 -5.31 19.20 -18.82
N ARG A 145 -4.29 20.02 -19.15
CA ARG A 145 -4.42 21.11 -20.13
C ARG A 145 -4.71 20.60 -21.53
N LEU A 146 -4.11 19.47 -21.92
CA LEU A 146 -4.35 18.84 -23.21
C LEU A 146 -5.75 18.19 -23.27
N ALA A 147 -6.15 17.47 -22.22
CA ALA A 147 -7.41 16.75 -22.17
C ALA A 147 -8.63 17.66 -21.96
N ARG A 148 -8.44 18.81 -21.31
CA ARG A 148 -9.48 19.82 -21.00
C ARG A 148 -10.78 19.21 -20.45
N PRO A 149 -10.74 18.39 -19.38
CA PRO A 149 -11.97 17.81 -18.84
C PRO A 149 -12.88 18.91 -18.28
N GLU A 150 -14.12 18.97 -18.76
CA GLU A 150 -15.10 19.98 -18.31
C GLU A 150 -15.94 19.51 -17.11
N SER A 151 -15.76 18.26 -16.68
CA SER A 151 -16.48 17.67 -15.55
C SER A 151 -15.73 16.48 -14.95
N VAL A 152 -16.15 16.05 -13.76
CA VAL A 152 -15.67 14.81 -13.13
C VAL A 152 -15.94 13.59 -14.01
N ALA A 153 -17.08 13.56 -14.70
CA ALA A 153 -17.37 12.49 -15.68
C ALA A 153 -16.35 12.48 -16.83
N GLY A 154 -15.94 13.67 -17.30
CA GLY A 154 -14.86 13.83 -18.27
C GLY A 154 -13.51 13.31 -17.76
N VAL A 155 -13.16 13.61 -16.50
CA VAL A 155 -11.95 13.05 -15.85
C VAL A 155 -12.01 11.52 -15.82
N ARG A 156 -13.13 10.94 -15.40
CA ARG A 156 -13.29 9.48 -15.28
C ARG A 156 -13.23 8.76 -16.63
N ALA A 157 -13.63 9.43 -17.72
CA ALA A 157 -13.61 8.88 -19.08
C ALA A 157 -12.28 9.10 -19.82
N ALA A 158 -11.45 10.02 -19.35
CA ALA A 158 -10.13 10.28 -19.92
C ALA A 158 -9.12 9.17 -19.57
N PRO A 159 -8.00 9.07 -20.32
CA PRO A 159 -6.80 8.36 -19.85
C PRO A 159 -6.34 8.90 -18.48
N PRO A 160 -5.46 8.19 -17.74
CA PRO A 160 -4.88 8.73 -16.52
C PRO A 160 -4.29 10.12 -16.76
N LEU A 161 -4.80 11.11 -16.04
CA LEU A 161 -4.38 12.51 -16.20
C LEU A 161 -3.25 12.83 -15.24
N VAL A 162 -3.18 12.13 -14.11
CA VAL A 162 -2.09 12.26 -13.15
C VAL A 162 -1.07 11.18 -13.43
N ALA A 163 0.13 11.58 -13.84
CA ALA A 163 1.19 10.67 -14.25
C ALA A 163 2.56 11.33 -14.16
N PHE A 164 3.61 10.52 -14.03
CA PHE A 164 4.98 10.93 -14.30
C PHE A 164 5.21 11.14 -15.79
N SER A 165 6.22 11.96 -16.14
CA SER A 165 6.74 12.00 -17.51
C SER A 165 7.23 10.62 -17.95
N PRO A 166 7.29 10.32 -19.25
CA PRO A 166 7.81 9.03 -19.73
C PRO A 166 9.20 8.69 -19.18
N GLU A 167 10.08 9.69 -19.10
CA GLU A 167 11.44 9.57 -18.58
C GLU A 167 11.44 9.27 -17.07
N MET A 168 10.66 10.03 -16.29
CA MET A 168 10.57 9.82 -14.85
C MET A 168 9.88 8.50 -14.50
N HIS A 169 8.87 8.10 -15.28
CA HIS A 169 8.22 6.81 -15.12
C HIS A 169 9.22 5.66 -15.35
N ALA A 170 10.10 5.76 -16.35
CA ALA A 170 11.16 4.78 -16.59
C ALA A 170 12.15 4.73 -15.42
N ALA A 171 12.64 5.88 -14.95
CA ALA A 171 13.58 5.97 -13.83
C ALA A 171 12.98 5.45 -12.51
N ASN A 172 11.72 5.74 -12.24
CA ASN A 172 11.02 5.22 -11.06
C ASN A 172 10.76 3.70 -11.16
N ASN A 173 10.50 3.17 -12.36
CA ASN A 173 10.38 1.72 -12.56
C ASN A 173 11.71 0.98 -12.39
N GLU A 174 12.83 1.58 -12.80
CA GLU A 174 14.17 1.08 -12.50
C GLU A 174 14.38 0.96 -10.98
N LEU A 175 14.07 2.02 -10.21
CA LEU A 175 14.14 1.99 -8.75
C LEU A 175 13.28 0.88 -8.15
N LYS A 176 12.02 0.74 -8.59
CA LYS A 176 11.13 -0.34 -8.13
C LYS A 176 11.69 -1.73 -8.44
N ALA A 177 12.24 -1.93 -9.64
CA ALA A 177 12.84 -3.20 -10.04
C ALA A 177 14.06 -3.53 -9.17
N PHE A 178 14.88 -2.53 -8.85
CA PHE A 178 16.00 -2.65 -7.93
C PHE A 178 15.53 -3.04 -6.52
N LEU A 179 14.58 -2.30 -5.92
CA LEU A 179 14.04 -2.59 -4.58
C LEU A 179 13.40 -3.99 -4.53
N ARG A 180 12.69 -4.38 -5.58
CA ARG A 180 12.11 -5.73 -5.69
C ARG A 180 13.17 -6.82 -5.63
N SER A 181 14.30 -6.61 -6.28
CA SER A 181 15.35 -7.63 -6.41
C SER A 181 16.26 -7.68 -5.19
N HIS A 182 16.60 -6.52 -4.63
CA HIS A 182 17.62 -6.39 -3.59
C HIS A 182 17.06 -6.23 -2.18
N LEU A 183 15.87 -5.62 -2.02
CA LEU A 183 15.25 -5.41 -0.71
C LEU A 183 14.16 -6.46 -0.43
N TYR A 184 13.09 -6.50 -1.23
CA TYR A 184 11.93 -7.36 -0.92
C TYR A 184 12.23 -8.85 -1.03
N ARG A 185 13.23 -9.23 -1.84
CA ARG A 185 13.70 -10.61 -1.99
C ARG A 185 14.94 -10.91 -1.15
N HIS A 186 15.40 -9.96 -0.34
CA HIS A 186 16.50 -10.18 0.58
C HIS A 186 16.19 -11.33 1.53
N TYR A 187 17.17 -12.19 1.82
CA TYR A 187 16.94 -13.42 2.58
C TYR A 187 16.37 -13.17 3.99
N LEU A 188 16.77 -12.08 4.66
CA LEU A 188 16.23 -11.68 5.96
C LEU A 188 14.75 -11.29 5.88
N VAL A 189 14.38 -10.52 4.86
CA VAL A 189 12.98 -10.12 4.61
C VAL A 189 12.16 -11.36 4.30
N MET A 190 12.64 -12.25 3.44
CA MET A 190 11.96 -13.51 3.11
C MET A 190 11.80 -14.45 4.31
N ARG A 191 12.80 -14.53 5.21
CA ARG A 191 12.68 -15.27 6.47
C ARG A 191 11.58 -14.70 7.36
N MET A 192 11.48 -13.37 7.46
CA MET A 192 10.41 -12.72 8.22
C MET A 192 9.04 -12.93 7.58
N SER A 193 8.92 -12.82 6.25
CA SER A 193 7.67 -13.11 5.54
C SER A 193 7.23 -14.58 5.72
N ALA A 194 8.16 -15.54 5.75
CA ALA A 194 7.84 -16.94 6.01
C ALA A 194 7.29 -17.16 7.43
N LYS A 195 7.88 -16.49 8.44
CA LYS A 195 7.38 -16.53 9.82
C LYS A 195 6.00 -15.89 9.94
N ALA A 196 5.80 -14.72 9.35
CA ALA A 196 4.52 -14.03 9.35
C ALA A 196 3.43 -14.87 8.67
N ARG A 197 3.71 -15.47 7.51
CA ARG A 197 2.79 -16.38 6.83
C ARG A 197 2.36 -17.54 7.72
N ARG A 198 3.32 -18.17 8.42
CA ARG A 198 3.02 -19.26 9.35
C ARG A 198 2.09 -18.81 10.47
N ILE A 199 2.39 -17.67 11.10
CA ILE A 199 1.54 -17.11 12.17
C ILE A 199 0.10 -16.91 11.68
N ILE A 200 -0.07 -16.27 10.52
CA ILE A 200 -1.40 -16.01 9.96
C ILE A 200 -2.13 -17.31 9.59
N GLN A 201 -1.43 -18.28 9.01
CA GLN A 201 -2.00 -19.60 8.69
C GLN A 201 -2.44 -20.35 9.93
N ASP A 202 -1.57 -20.45 10.93
CA ASP A 202 -1.82 -21.14 12.19
C ASP A 202 -3.05 -20.50 12.90
N LEU A 203 -3.08 -19.17 13.01
CA LEU A 203 -4.22 -18.44 13.59
C LEU A 203 -5.53 -18.68 12.83
N PHE A 204 -5.50 -18.56 11.50
CA PHE A 204 -6.67 -18.78 10.67
C PHE A 204 -7.19 -20.22 10.81
N THR A 205 -6.30 -21.21 10.76
CA THR A 205 -6.67 -22.62 10.93
C THR A 205 -7.26 -22.89 12.31
N ALA A 206 -6.65 -22.37 13.39
CA ALA A 206 -7.16 -22.56 14.75
C ALA A 206 -8.58 -22.01 14.90
N PHE A 207 -8.83 -20.78 14.45
CA PHE A 207 -10.14 -20.15 14.58
C PHE A 207 -11.23 -20.77 13.68
N ILE A 208 -10.85 -21.32 12.52
CA ILE A 208 -11.79 -22.08 11.67
C ILE A 208 -12.15 -23.42 12.32
N GLN A 209 -11.17 -24.11 12.92
CA GLN A 209 -11.38 -25.42 13.54
C GLN A 209 -12.16 -25.33 14.85
N ASP A 210 -11.90 -24.30 15.66
CA ASP A 210 -12.63 -24.04 16.89
C ASP A 210 -12.92 -22.54 17.05
N PRO A 211 -14.10 -22.08 16.60
CA PRO A 211 -14.52 -20.68 16.72
C PRO A 211 -14.56 -20.16 18.15
N ARG A 212 -14.61 -21.04 19.17
CA ARG A 212 -14.59 -20.63 20.59
C ARG A 212 -13.24 -20.05 21.02
N LEU A 213 -12.19 -20.25 20.22
CA LEU A 213 -10.88 -19.63 20.43
C LEU A 213 -10.86 -18.14 20.02
N LEU A 214 -11.84 -17.67 19.25
CA LEU A 214 -11.98 -16.25 18.96
C LEU A 214 -12.38 -15.48 20.23
N PRO A 215 -11.93 -14.22 20.40
CA PRO A 215 -12.41 -13.38 21.48
C PRO A 215 -13.94 -13.21 21.43
N PRO A 216 -14.61 -13.05 22.58
CA PRO A 216 -16.06 -12.85 22.64
C PRO A 216 -16.56 -11.62 21.85
N THR A 217 -15.69 -10.64 21.61
CA THR A 217 -15.99 -9.42 20.84
C THR A 217 -16.03 -9.65 19.34
N SER A 218 -15.50 -10.77 18.84
CA SER A 218 -15.50 -11.09 17.41
C SER A 218 -16.89 -11.56 16.99
N ARG A 219 -17.63 -10.70 16.28
CA ARG A 219 -18.96 -11.04 15.75
C ARG A 219 -18.83 -12.16 14.72
N VAL A 220 -19.19 -13.40 15.10
CA VAL A 220 -19.42 -14.48 14.14
C VAL A 220 -20.89 -14.40 13.73
N GLN A 221 -21.18 -13.70 12.63
CA GLN A 221 -22.52 -13.68 12.04
C GLN A 221 -22.75 -14.99 11.27
N ALA A 222 -23.23 -16.02 11.98
CA ALA A 222 -23.60 -17.34 11.46
C ALA A 222 -22.46 -18.18 10.82
N ASP A 223 -22.65 -19.50 10.74
CA ASP A 223 -21.64 -20.45 10.22
C ASP A 223 -21.26 -20.18 8.74
N THR A 224 -22.15 -19.59 7.95
CA THR A 224 -21.93 -19.29 6.53
C THR A 224 -20.91 -18.18 6.27
N GLU A 225 -20.55 -17.38 7.28
CA GLU A 225 -19.54 -16.31 7.15
C GLU A 225 -18.35 -16.47 8.10
N LEU A 226 -18.19 -17.63 8.74
CA LEU A 226 -17.11 -17.86 9.70
C LEU A 226 -15.74 -17.51 9.11
N ALA A 227 -15.44 -17.97 7.89
CA ALA A 227 -14.16 -17.68 7.24
C ALA A 227 -13.93 -16.20 6.97
N ARG A 228 -14.99 -15.43 6.68
CA ARG A 228 -14.88 -13.97 6.51
C ARG A 228 -14.66 -13.30 7.87
N SER A 229 -15.41 -13.70 8.89
CA SER A 229 -15.28 -13.16 10.25
C SER A 229 -13.88 -13.39 10.83
N VAL A 230 -13.32 -14.58 10.63
CA VAL A 230 -11.93 -14.91 11.01
C VAL A 230 -10.94 -14.05 10.24
N ALA A 231 -11.13 -13.87 8.92
CA ALA A 231 -10.28 -13.00 8.12
C ALA A 231 -10.35 -11.53 8.57
N ASP A 232 -11.55 -11.03 8.90
CA ASP A 232 -11.75 -9.68 9.41
C ASP A 232 -11.03 -9.48 10.76
N TYR A 233 -11.16 -10.45 11.68
CA TYR A 233 -10.46 -10.41 12.97
C TYR A 233 -8.93 -10.42 12.79
N ILE A 234 -8.39 -11.32 11.97
CA ILE A 234 -6.95 -11.43 11.72
C ILE A 234 -6.41 -10.18 11.01
N ALA A 235 -7.12 -9.67 10.00
CA ALA A 235 -6.70 -8.49 9.26
C ALA A 235 -6.76 -7.20 10.10
N GLY A 236 -7.59 -7.17 11.14
CA GLY A 236 -7.63 -6.08 12.12
C GLY A 236 -6.50 -6.11 13.16
N MET A 237 -5.67 -7.16 13.19
CA MET A 237 -4.57 -7.26 14.15
C MET A 237 -3.37 -6.41 13.74
N THR A 238 -2.72 -5.80 14.73
CA THR A 238 -1.34 -5.33 14.56
C THR A 238 -0.38 -6.51 14.61
N ASP A 239 0.81 -6.39 14.00
CA ASP A 239 1.85 -7.42 14.03
C ASP A 239 2.16 -7.93 15.44
N ARG A 240 2.34 -7.00 16.39
CA ARG A 240 2.61 -7.34 17.80
C ARG A 240 1.46 -8.09 18.44
N TYR A 241 0.22 -7.76 18.09
CA TYR A 241 -0.95 -8.48 18.57
C TYR A 241 -1.00 -9.88 17.98
N ALA A 242 -0.86 -10.04 16.66
CA ALA A 242 -0.89 -11.34 15.99
C ALA A 242 0.19 -12.30 16.54
N ILE A 243 1.42 -11.81 16.75
CA ILE A 243 2.51 -12.61 17.34
C ILE A 243 2.15 -13.08 18.77
N ARG A 244 1.59 -12.19 19.59
CA ARG A 244 1.20 -12.50 20.96
C ARG A 244 0.01 -13.45 21.01
N GLU A 245 -0.97 -13.25 20.14
CA GLU A 245 -2.14 -14.11 20.05
C GLU A 245 -1.76 -15.52 19.60
N HIS A 246 -0.85 -15.63 18.62
CA HIS A 246 -0.28 -16.92 18.21
C HIS A 246 0.41 -17.63 19.38
N ARG A 247 1.20 -16.92 20.19
CA ARG A 247 1.79 -17.50 21.41
C ARG A 247 0.74 -17.99 22.39
N ARG A 248 -0.30 -17.21 22.69
CA ARG A 248 -1.36 -17.60 23.63
C ARG A 248 -2.09 -18.88 23.22
N ILE A 249 -2.27 -19.09 21.92
CA ILE A 249 -3.01 -20.24 21.39
C ILE A 249 -2.12 -21.49 21.30
N PHE A 250 -0.85 -21.33 20.92
CA PHE A 250 0.02 -22.46 20.58
C PHE A 250 1.14 -22.74 21.58
N ALA A 251 1.50 -21.80 22.45
CA ALA A 251 2.48 -22.01 23.51
C ALA A 251 1.76 -22.33 24.82
N ILE A 252 2.21 -23.39 25.48
CA ILE A 252 1.83 -23.68 26.87
C ILE A 252 2.81 -22.87 27.73
N GLU A 253 2.36 -21.72 28.22
CA GLU A 253 3.06 -20.98 29.26
C GLU A 253 2.57 -21.51 30.62
N GLU A 254 3.48 -21.75 31.57
CA GLU A 254 3.09 -22.11 32.94
C GLU A 254 2.22 -20.98 33.53
N ILE A 255 1.03 -21.34 34.01
CA ILE A 255 0.04 -20.43 34.61
C ILE A 255 0.53 -19.93 35.96
#